data_AF-A0A7L4JGB6-F1
#
_entry.id   AF-A0A7L4JGB6-F1
#
_cell.length_a   1.000
_cell.length_b   1.000
_cell.length_c   1.000
_cell.angle_alpha   90.00
_cell.angle_beta   90.00
_cell.angle_gamma   90.00
#
_symmetry.space_group_name_H-M   'P 1'
#
loop_
_entity.id
_entity.type
_entity.pdbx_description
1 polymer ?
#
loop_
_entity_poly.entity_id
_entity_poly.type
_entity_poly.pdbx_seq_one_letter_code
_entity_poly.pdbx_strand_id
1 'polypeptide(L)'
;IYQGKIKNKATEPTLIWHNPRVEFVGSTTKKDNNISIVLNGVEFSDAGKYTCHVKNPKERNAQHNATIFLTVVHKMVETDNTVTLIIVGVVGGLIGLLILFMLIKRVVLFIIKKTQDGKKECLVSSSGNDNTENGLAGSKAEQKAPPKA
;
A
#
# COMPACT_ATOMS: atom_id res chain seq x y z
N ILE A 1 -23.03 31.37 -6.72
CA ILE A 1 -21.88 32.31 -6.69
C ILE A 1 -21.30 32.63 -8.08
N TYR A 2 -21.51 31.79 -9.08
CA TYR A 2 -21.14 32.03 -10.47
C TYR A 2 -22.19 31.41 -11.39
N GLN A 3 -22.55 32.09 -12.47
CA GLN A 3 -23.50 31.61 -13.48
C GLN A 3 -23.02 32.00 -14.87
N GLY A 4 -22.86 31.00 -15.73
CA GLY A 4 -22.45 31.18 -17.12
C GLY A 4 -23.14 30.22 -18.07
N LYS A 5 -22.97 30.46 -19.37
CA LYS A 5 -23.46 29.60 -20.46
C LYS A 5 -22.32 29.20 -21.37
N ILE A 6 -22.25 27.92 -21.72
CA ILE A 6 -21.26 27.38 -22.67
C ILE A 6 -22.03 26.89 -23.89
N LYS A 7 -21.70 27.43 -25.06
CA LYS A 7 -22.39 27.06 -26.32
C LYS A 7 -21.83 25.77 -26.90
N ASN A 8 -20.51 25.63 -26.91
CA ASN A 8 -19.77 24.47 -27.38
C ASN A 8 -18.35 24.46 -26.81
N LYS A 9 -17.59 23.39 -27.06
CA LYS A 9 -16.18 23.23 -26.64
C LYS A 9 -15.19 24.20 -27.32
N ALA A 10 -15.63 24.93 -28.36
CA ALA A 10 -14.80 25.87 -29.10
C ALA A 10 -15.04 27.34 -28.69
N THR A 11 -15.87 27.57 -27.67
CA THR A 11 -16.23 28.92 -27.22
C THR A 11 -16.11 29.02 -25.71
N GLU A 12 -15.51 30.11 -25.24
CA GLU A 12 -15.42 30.41 -23.82
C GLU A 12 -16.81 30.66 -23.21
N PRO A 13 -17.00 30.37 -21.91
CA PRO A 13 -18.27 30.60 -21.24
C PRO A 13 -18.68 32.07 -21.29
N THR A 14 -19.93 32.33 -21.65
CA THR A 14 -20.54 33.65 -21.50
C THR A 14 -20.97 33.84 -20.06
N LEU A 15 -20.40 34.85 -19.40
CA LEU A 15 -20.76 35.25 -18.05
C LEU A 15 -22.18 35.85 -18.03
N ILE A 16 -23.04 35.35 -17.13
CA ILE A 16 -24.36 35.94 -16.85
C ILE A 16 -24.27 36.78 -15.58
N TRP A 17 -23.75 36.18 -14.52
CA TRP A 17 -23.62 36.81 -13.22
C TRP A 17 -22.58 36.08 -12.37
N HIS A 18 -21.87 36.82 -11.53
CA HIS A 18 -20.97 36.24 -10.53
C HIS A 18 -20.90 37.11 -9.28
N ASN A 19 -20.49 36.50 -8.17
CA ASN A 19 -20.05 37.23 -7.00
C ASN A 19 -18.72 37.94 -7.32
N PRO A 20 -18.50 39.19 -6.89
CA PRO A 20 -17.25 39.93 -7.18
C PRO A 20 -15.97 39.24 -6.70
N ARG A 21 -16.05 38.43 -5.64
CA ARG A 21 -14.91 37.62 -5.16
C ARG A 21 -14.63 36.39 -6.02
N VAL A 22 -15.51 36.04 -6.95
CA VAL A 22 -15.40 34.83 -7.76
C VAL A 22 -15.01 35.17 -9.19
N GLU A 23 -13.92 34.59 -9.66
CA GLU A 23 -13.37 34.79 -11.00
C GLU A 23 -13.36 33.48 -11.79
N PHE A 24 -13.64 33.56 -13.09
CA PHE A 24 -13.46 32.42 -14.00
C PHE A 24 -12.02 32.41 -14.53
N VAL A 25 -11.28 31.35 -14.25
CA VAL A 25 -9.87 31.18 -14.68
C VAL A 25 -9.68 30.01 -15.63
N GLY A 26 -10.75 29.26 -15.89
CA GLY A 26 -10.75 28.13 -16.81
C GLY A 26 -10.64 28.56 -18.28
N SER A 27 -10.63 27.55 -19.14
CA SER A 27 -10.76 27.75 -20.59
C SER A 27 -11.35 26.50 -21.22
N THR A 28 -12.49 26.66 -21.87
CA THR A 28 -13.16 25.56 -22.57
C THR A 28 -12.52 25.27 -23.93
N THR A 29 -11.81 26.25 -24.51
CA THR A 29 -11.18 26.14 -25.83
C THR A 29 -9.89 25.33 -25.84
N LYS A 30 -9.27 25.13 -24.67
CA LYS A 30 -8.10 24.26 -24.50
C LYS A 30 -8.49 22.79 -24.48
N LYS A 31 -7.52 21.89 -24.72
CA LYS A 31 -7.72 20.43 -24.79
C LYS A 31 -8.51 19.87 -23.59
N ASP A 32 -8.34 20.45 -22.41
CA ASP A 32 -8.87 19.90 -21.16
C ASP A 32 -10.28 20.38 -20.80
N ASN A 33 -10.90 21.26 -21.61
CA ASN A 33 -12.23 21.86 -21.33
C ASN A 33 -12.37 22.32 -19.86
N ASN A 34 -11.41 23.11 -19.39
CA ASN A 34 -11.30 23.49 -17.99
C ASN A 34 -12.38 24.53 -17.65
N ILE A 35 -13.18 24.28 -16.61
CA ILE A 35 -14.25 25.17 -16.14
C ILE A 35 -14.00 25.65 -14.70
N SER A 36 -12.73 25.86 -14.34
CA SER A 36 -12.33 26.28 -13.01
C SER A 36 -12.70 27.73 -12.71
N ILE A 37 -13.10 27.96 -11.47
CA ILE A 37 -13.32 29.27 -10.86
C ILE A 37 -12.42 29.43 -9.64
N VAL A 38 -12.08 30.66 -9.29
CA VAL A 38 -11.31 31.01 -8.10
C VAL A 38 -12.19 31.88 -7.20
N LEU A 39 -12.16 31.61 -5.89
CA LEU A 39 -12.74 32.46 -4.86
C LEU A 39 -11.60 33.24 -4.19
N ASN A 40 -11.57 34.55 -4.39
CA ASN A 40 -10.57 35.46 -3.85
C ASN A 40 -10.95 35.91 -2.43
N GLY A 41 -9.95 36.03 -1.55
CA GLY A 41 -10.16 36.48 -0.16
C GLY A 41 -11.05 35.51 0.62
N VAL A 42 -10.63 34.25 0.71
CA VAL A 42 -11.38 33.20 1.43
C VAL A 42 -11.38 33.49 2.94
N GLU A 43 -12.56 33.46 3.54
CA GLU A 43 -12.78 33.65 4.98
C GLU A 43 -13.33 32.37 5.62
N PHE A 44 -13.25 32.24 6.96
CA PHE A 44 -13.79 31.07 7.66
C PHE A 44 -15.30 30.85 7.45
N SER A 45 -16.06 31.93 7.21
CA SER A 45 -17.49 31.89 6.90
C SER A 45 -17.79 31.35 5.50
N ASP A 46 -16.79 31.27 4.61
CA ASP A 46 -16.95 30.64 3.29
C ASP A 46 -16.93 29.10 3.39
N ALA A 47 -16.58 28.52 4.54
CA ALA A 47 -16.61 27.08 4.72
C ALA A 47 -18.03 26.52 4.57
N GLY A 48 -18.17 25.43 3.81
CA GLY A 48 -19.47 24.80 3.60
C GLY A 48 -19.60 24.01 2.31
N LYS A 49 -20.84 23.70 1.96
CA LYS A 49 -21.19 22.85 0.81
C LYS A 49 -21.35 23.69 -0.46
N TYR A 50 -20.57 23.39 -1.49
CA TYR A 50 -20.65 24.04 -2.80
C TYR A 50 -21.16 23.06 -3.84
N THR A 51 -22.25 23.41 -4.52
CA THR A 51 -22.87 22.59 -5.56
C THR A 51 -22.70 23.26 -6.92
N CYS A 52 -22.06 22.57 -7.85
CA CYS A 52 -22.10 22.90 -9.27
C CYS A 52 -23.37 22.29 -9.87
N HIS A 53 -24.22 23.11 -10.47
CA HIS A 53 -25.44 22.68 -11.18
C HIS A 53 -25.25 22.92 -12.67
N VAL A 54 -25.37 21.87 -13.47
CA VAL A 54 -25.22 21.93 -14.93
C VAL A 54 -26.51 21.45 -15.57
N LYS A 55 -27.03 22.23 -16.52
CA LYS A 55 -28.21 21.88 -17.32
C LYS A 55 -27.84 21.87 -18.79
N ASN A 56 -28.15 20.78 -19.49
CA ASN A 56 -27.97 20.65 -20.93
C ASN A 56 -29.32 20.63 -21.67
N PRO A 57 -29.77 21.75 -22.26
CA PRO A 57 -31.01 21.80 -23.03
C PRO A 57 -31.02 20.88 -24.25
N LYS A 58 -29.85 20.59 -24.85
CA LYS A 58 -29.74 19.73 -26.05
C LYS A 58 -29.97 18.25 -25.73
N GLU A 59 -29.80 17.86 -24.47
CA GLU A 59 -30.03 16.50 -23.98
C GLU A 59 -31.32 16.44 -23.16
N ARG A 60 -32.45 16.88 -23.74
CA ARG A 60 -33.77 16.88 -23.08
C ARG A 60 -33.76 17.55 -21.70
N ASN A 61 -33.02 18.65 -21.55
CA ASN A 61 -32.84 19.35 -20.27
C ASN A 61 -32.23 18.47 -19.16
N ALA A 62 -31.35 17.52 -19.51
CA ALA A 62 -30.58 16.74 -18.54
C ALA A 62 -29.86 17.66 -17.54
N GLN A 63 -29.85 17.24 -16.27
CA GLN A 63 -29.26 17.99 -15.18
C GLN A 63 -28.28 17.11 -14.42
N HIS A 64 -27.12 17.68 -14.10
CA HIS A 64 -26.08 17.02 -13.31
C HIS A 64 -25.58 17.97 -12.24
N ASN A 65 -25.41 17.40 -11.04
CA ASN A 65 -24.93 18.13 -9.88
C ASN A 65 -23.68 17.46 -9.35
N ALA A 66 -22.65 18.25 -9.07
CA ALA A 66 -21.47 17.82 -8.34
C ALA A 66 -21.36 18.69 -7.09
N THR A 67 -21.16 18.06 -5.94
CA THR A 67 -21.04 18.78 -4.67
C THR A 67 -19.70 18.49 -4.02
N ILE A 68 -19.04 19.55 -3.56
CA ILE A 68 -17.84 19.49 -2.73
C ILE A 68 -18.09 20.20 -1.39
N PHE A 69 -17.24 19.90 -0.40
CA PHE A 69 -17.22 20.62 0.88
C PHE A 69 -15.93 21.44 0.93
N LEU A 70 -16.05 22.75 1.06
CA LEU A 70 -14.93 23.66 1.27
C LEU A 70 -14.65 23.76 2.77
N THR A 71 -13.47 23.31 3.17
CA THR A 71 -12.95 23.50 4.53
C THR A 71 -11.93 24.63 4.51
N VAL A 72 -12.11 25.61 5.40
CA VAL A 72 -11.19 26.74 5.54
C VAL A 72 -10.41 26.57 6.84
N VAL A 73 -9.08 26.54 6.74
CA VAL A 73 -8.16 26.39 7.87
C VAL A 73 -7.17 27.55 7.88
N HIS A 74 -6.62 27.88 9.06
CA HIS A 74 -5.67 28.98 9.21
C HIS A 74 -4.35 28.74 8.45
N LYS A 75 -3.92 27.49 8.34
CA LYS A 75 -2.72 27.09 7.58
C LYS A 75 -2.94 25.70 6.99
N MET A 76 -2.71 25.57 5.68
CA MET A 76 -2.56 24.26 5.06
C MET A 76 -1.16 23.75 5.39
N VAL A 77 -1.09 22.73 6.24
CA VAL A 77 0.15 21.99 6.47
C VAL A 77 0.01 20.71 5.68
N GLU A 78 0.92 20.46 4.73
CA GLU A 78 0.97 19.16 4.09
C GLU A 78 1.32 18.12 5.15
N THR A 79 0.51 17.07 5.24
CA THR A 79 0.81 15.98 6.18
C THR A 79 2.04 15.25 5.68
N ASP A 80 3.16 15.39 6.41
CA ASP A 80 4.39 14.65 6.15
C ASP A 80 4.18 13.15 6.44
N ASN A 81 3.71 12.42 5.43
CA ASN A 81 3.50 10.96 5.50
C ASN A 81 4.80 10.15 5.47
N THR A 82 5.94 10.83 5.49
CA THR A 82 7.29 10.24 5.45
C THR A 82 7.50 9.24 6.59
N VAL A 83 7.07 9.58 7.81
CA VAL A 83 7.19 8.67 8.97
C VAL A 83 6.38 7.39 8.75
N THR A 84 5.14 7.53 8.26
CA THR A 84 4.26 6.41 7.93
C THR A 84 4.89 5.50 6.89
N LEU A 85 5.46 6.07 5.82
CA LEU A 85 6.15 5.32 4.77
C LEU A 85 7.38 4.56 5.30
N ILE A 86 8.19 5.19 6.17
CA ILE A 86 9.35 4.54 6.79
C ILE A 86 8.90 3.35 7.63
N ILE A 87 7.86 3.50 8.46
CA ILE A 87 7.35 2.41 9.31
C ILE A 87 6.89 1.23 8.46
N VAL A 88 6.10 1.49 7.40
CA VAL A 88 5.63 0.43 6.49
C VAL A 88 6.80 -0.27 5.81
N GLY A 89 7.81 0.47 5.37
CA GLY A 89 9.02 -0.07 4.76
C GLY A 89 9.81 -0.99 5.70
N VAL A 90 10.01 -0.59 6.95
CA VAL A 90 10.75 -1.40 7.95
C VAL A 90 10.00 -2.68 8.28
N VAL A 91 8.69 -2.58 8.56
CA VAL A 91 7.86 -3.75 8.91
C VAL A 91 7.78 -4.73 7.73
N GLY A 92 7.52 -4.22 6.52
CA GLY A 92 7.50 -5.02 5.30
C GLY A 92 8.84 -5.66 4.99
N GLY A 93 9.94 -4.92 5.20
CA GLY A 93 11.30 -5.42 5.00
C GLY A 93 11.65 -6.57 5.94
N LEU A 94 11.31 -6.48 7.23
CA LEU A 94 11.55 -7.56 8.21
C LEU A 94 10.77 -8.83 7.83
N ILE A 95 9.49 -8.69 7.49
CA ILE A 95 8.65 -9.82 7.09
C ILE A 95 9.19 -10.44 5.79
N GLY A 96 9.53 -9.62 4.80
CA GLY A 96 10.11 -10.07 3.54
C GLY A 96 11.43 -10.80 3.72
N LEU A 97 12.31 -10.29 4.59
CA LEU A 97 13.60 -10.92 4.90
C LEU A 97 13.42 -12.28 5.59
N LEU A 98 12.48 -12.38 6.53
CA LEU A 98 12.16 -13.66 7.19
C LEU A 98 11.66 -14.71 6.20
N ILE A 99 10.75 -14.33 5.29
CA ILE A 99 10.24 -15.23 4.25
C ILE A 99 11.38 -15.66 3.32
N LEU A 100 12.20 -14.71 2.85
CA LEU A 100 13.34 -14.99 1.99
C LEU A 100 14.32 -15.97 2.64
N PHE A 101 14.65 -15.75 3.91
CA PHE A 101 15.53 -16.63 4.67
C PHE A 101 14.97 -18.06 4.80
N MET A 102 13.67 -18.20 5.04
CA MET A 102 13.00 -19.50 5.08
C MET A 102 13.06 -20.23 3.73
N LEU A 103 12.88 -19.52 2.62
CA LEU A 103 13.00 -20.08 1.27
C LEU A 103 14.42 -20.54 0.97
N ILE A 104 15.43 -19.71 1.27
CA ILE A 104 16.85 -20.07 1.08
C ILE A 104 17.20 -21.32 1.88
N LYS A 105 16.81 -21.37 3.18
CA LYS A 105 17.02 -22.56 4.02
C LYS A 105 16.41 -23.81 3.40
N ARG A 106 15.17 -23.72 2.90
CA ARG A 106 14.49 -24.85 2.26
C ARG A 106 15.23 -25.35 1.03
N VAL A 107 15.73 -24.44 0.19
CA VAL A 107 16.51 -24.79 -1.01
C VAL A 107 17.85 -25.43 -0.62
N VAL A 108 18.58 -24.87 0.34
CA VAL A 108 19.86 -25.43 0.81
C VAL A 108 19.66 -26.84 1.38
N LEU A 109 18.66 -27.04 2.23
CA LEU A 109 18.33 -28.36 2.79
C LEU A 109 17.97 -29.36 1.69
N PHE A 110 17.24 -28.92 0.66
CA PHE A 110 16.89 -29.75 -0.48
C PHE A 110 18.14 -30.20 -1.27
N ILE A 111 19.08 -29.28 -1.53
CA ILE A 111 20.33 -29.60 -2.24
C ILE A 111 21.20 -30.57 -1.43
N ILE A 112 21.38 -30.34 -0.13
CA ILE A 112 22.17 -31.22 0.76
C ILE A 112 21.56 -32.62 0.81
N LYS A 113 20.24 -32.73 0.94
CA LYS A 113 19.54 -34.02 0.95
C LYS A 113 19.76 -34.79 -0.36
N LYS A 114 19.67 -34.11 -1.51
CA LYS A 114 19.94 -34.70 -2.83
C LYS A 114 21.39 -35.16 -2.99
N THR A 115 22.37 -34.41 -2.46
CA THR A 115 23.79 -34.82 -2.52
C THR A 115 24.09 -36.00 -1.58
N GLN A 116 23.43 -36.09 -0.42
CA GLN A 116 23.55 -37.27 0.44
C GLN A 116 22.93 -38.51 -0.19
N ASP A 117 21.75 -38.40 -0.81
CA ASP A 117 21.11 -39.56 -1.44
C ASP A 117 21.94 -40.08 -2.64
N GLY A 118 22.62 -39.21 -3.39
CA GLY A 118 23.60 -39.62 -4.41
C GLY A 118 24.94 -40.18 -3.88
N LYS A 119 25.34 -39.84 -2.65
CA LYS A 119 26.61 -40.31 -2.05
C LYS A 119 26.48 -41.70 -1.38
N LYS A 120 25.27 -42.09 -0.96
CA LYS A 120 25.00 -43.40 -0.34
C LYS A 120 25.11 -44.56 -1.35
N GLU A 121 24.97 -44.28 -2.64
CA GLU A 121 25.09 -45.26 -3.74
C GLU A 121 26.57 -45.59 -4.08
N CYS A 122 27.55 -44.78 -3.64
CA CYS A 122 28.99 -45.00 -3.93
C CYS A 122 29.82 -45.52 -2.75
N LEU A 123 29.24 -45.69 -1.55
CA LEU A 123 29.95 -46.17 -0.36
C LEU A 123 29.68 -47.65 -0.02
N VAL A 124 29.22 -48.45 -1.00
CA VAL A 124 29.22 -49.91 -0.89
C VAL A 124 30.16 -50.48 -1.96
N SER A 125 31.45 -50.28 -1.78
CA SER A 125 32.46 -51.21 -2.30
C SER A 125 33.79 -51.06 -1.56
N SER A 126 34.16 -52.19 -0.96
CA SER A 126 35.51 -52.70 -0.75
C SER A 126 36.13 -52.64 0.64
N SER A 127 36.48 -53.84 1.10
CA SER A 127 37.52 -54.24 2.06
C SER A 127 37.22 -53.95 3.53
N GLY A 128 37.38 -54.85 4.48
CA GLY A 128 38.12 -56.10 4.54
C GLY A 128 38.30 -56.41 6.04
N ASN A 129 38.29 -57.69 6.37
CA ASN A 129 38.35 -58.29 7.70
C ASN A 129 39.44 -57.70 8.62
N ASP A 130 39.18 -57.54 9.93
CA ASP A 130 39.95 -58.19 11.02
C ASP A 130 39.60 -57.66 12.44
N ASN A 131 39.19 -58.63 13.25
CA ASN A 131 39.02 -58.76 14.69
C ASN A 131 40.04 -58.05 15.60
N THR A 132 39.55 -57.39 16.67
CA THR A 132 40.16 -57.44 18.02
C THR A 132 39.08 -57.25 19.10
N GLU A 133 39.26 -58.03 20.17
CA GLU A 133 38.36 -58.44 21.26
C GLU A 133 38.09 -57.42 22.39
N ASN A 134 37.08 -57.77 23.22
CA ASN A 134 36.84 -57.49 24.66
C ASN A 134 36.75 -56.02 25.14
N GLY A 135 35.90 -55.63 26.10
CA GLY A 135 34.87 -56.24 26.96
C GLY A 135 33.95 -55.08 27.42
N LEU A 136 32.91 -55.19 28.24
CA LEU A 136 32.52 -56.10 29.30
C LEU A 136 31.06 -55.72 29.64
N ALA A 137 30.20 -56.72 29.81
CA ALA A 137 28.79 -56.56 30.18
C ALA A 137 28.56 -56.82 31.68
N GLY A 138 27.53 -56.17 32.25
CA GLY A 138 26.97 -56.43 33.59
C GLY A 138 27.17 -55.25 34.54
N SER A 139 26.27 -54.85 35.44
CA SER A 139 24.99 -55.37 35.94
C SER A 139 24.31 -54.18 36.68
N LYS A 140 23.03 -53.89 36.47
CA LYS A 140 21.87 -54.28 37.30
C LYS A 140 21.70 -53.48 38.60
N ALA A 141 20.54 -52.83 38.73
CA ALA A 141 19.60 -52.86 39.86
C ALA A 141 19.04 -51.49 40.28
N GLU A 142 17.71 -51.50 40.30
CA GLU A 142 16.72 -50.50 40.70
C GLU A 142 16.61 -50.41 42.23
N GLN A 143 16.37 -49.21 42.80
CA GLN A 143 15.39 -49.03 43.89
C GLN A 143 15.16 -47.55 44.26
N LYS A 144 13.98 -47.35 44.84
CA LYS A 144 13.13 -46.15 44.94
C LYS A 144 13.12 -45.60 46.38
N ALA A 145 13.32 -44.28 46.52
CA ALA A 145 12.92 -43.33 47.58
C ALA A 145 13.26 -43.62 49.08
N PRO A 146 13.52 -42.58 49.90
CA PRO A 146 12.43 -41.86 50.60
C PRO A 146 12.63 -40.33 50.76
N PRO A 147 11.65 -39.59 51.32
CA PRO A 147 11.64 -38.11 51.44
C PRO A 147 12.03 -37.57 52.83
N LYS A 148 11.94 -36.23 52.98
CA LYS A 148 12.03 -35.32 54.16
C LYS A 148 13.37 -34.57 54.25
N ALA A 149 13.42 -33.29 54.62
CA ALA A 149 12.51 -32.45 55.41
C ALA A 149 12.36 -31.04 54.82
#